data_AF-F9U667-F1
#
_entry.id   AF-F9U667-F1
#
_cell.length_a   1.000
_cell.length_b   1.000
_cell.length_c   1.000
_cell.angle_alpha   90.00
_cell.angle_beta   90.00
_cell.angle_gamma   90.00
#
_symmetry.space_group_name_H-M   'P 1'
#
loop_
_entity.id
_entity.type
_entity.pdbx_description
1 polymer ?
#
loop_
_entity_poly.entity_id
_entity_poly.type
_entity_poly.pdbx_seq_one_letter_code
_entity_poly.pdbx_strand_id
1 'polypeptide(L)'
;MFLGFGKFAHQRRLAKGLRKRPLDRATVEELETVIDSQHKELPFGLLWKTMELSEKAKSDVREDDPLHPALARIFRSSIWEIQNRSRGPS
;
A
#
# COMPACT_ATOMS: atom_id res chain seq x y z
N MET A 1 12.96 -23.12 -13.04
CA MET A 1 11.65 -22.83 -12.41
C MET A 1 11.78 -21.55 -11.57
N PHE A 2 10.71 -20.74 -11.44
CA PHE A 2 10.58 -19.45 -10.73
C PHE A 2 10.79 -18.13 -11.52
N LEU A 3 9.97 -17.90 -12.54
CA LEU A 3 9.65 -16.57 -13.12
C LEU A 3 8.68 -15.74 -12.24
N GLY A 4 8.65 -15.98 -10.92
CA GLY A 4 7.68 -15.35 -10.00
C GLY A 4 8.13 -14.01 -9.41
N PHE A 5 9.40 -13.64 -9.53
CA PHE A 5 9.95 -12.46 -8.84
C PHE A 5 9.47 -11.12 -9.41
N GLY A 6 8.96 -11.10 -10.65
CA GLY A 6 8.55 -9.88 -11.36
C GLY A 6 7.08 -9.46 -11.22
N LYS A 7 6.15 -10.39 -10.91
CA LYS A 7 4.69 -10.11 -11.00
C LYS A 7 4.26 -8.86 -10.22
N PHE A 8 4.88 -8.63 -9.06
CA PHE A 8 4.58 -7.49 -8.19
C PHE A 8 5.72 -6.48 -8.07
N ALA A 9 6.66 -6.44 -9.03
CA ALA A 9 7.80 -5.53 -8.98
C ALA A 9 7.37 -4.07 -8.99
N HIS A 10 6.34 -3.74 -9.77
CA HIS A 10 5.77 -2.39 -9.84
C HIS A 10 5.17 -1.94 -8.50
N GLN A 11 4.27 -2.74 -7.94
CA GLN A 11 3.59 -2.49 -6.68
C GLN A 11 4.60 -2.38 -5.51
N ARG A 12 5.67 -3.19 -5.53
CA ARG A 12 6.79 -3.05 -4.58
C ARG A 12 7.53 -1.72 -4.72
N ARG A 13 7.71 -1.21 -5.94
CA ARG A 13 8.32 0.11 -6.18
C ARG A 13 7.42 1.23 -5.68
N LEU A 14 6.11 1.16 -5.95
CA LEU A 14 5.13 2.11 -5.43
C LEU A 14 5.12 2.15 -3.90
N ALA A 15 5.02 1.00 -3.23
CA ALA A 15 5.08 0.92 -1.78
C ALA A 15 6.39 1.49 -1.21
N LYS A 16 7.54 1.20 -1.83
CA LYS A 16 8.84 1.79 -1.44
C LYS A 16 8.88 3.31 -1.67
N GLY A 17 8.15 3.82 -2.65
CA GLY A 17 8.06 5.24 -2.96
C GLY A 17 7.48 6.07 -1.82
N LEU A 18 6.66 5.48 -0.95
CA LEU A 18 6.15 6.11 0.27
C LEU A 18 7.25 6.54 1.27
N ARG A 19 8.46 6.00 1.13
CA ARG A 19 9.64 6.40 1.94
C ARG A 19 10.29 7.69 1.45
N LYS A 20 10.04 8.13 0.22
CA LYS A 20 10.71 9.28 -0.37
C LYS A 20 10.22 10.58 0.27
N ARG A 21 11.10 11.57 0.36
CA ARG A 21 10.80 12.95 0.77
C ARG A 21 11.42 13.90 -0.26
N PRO A 22 10.64 14.83 -0.86
CA PRO A 22 9.18 15.01 -0.70
C PRO A 22 8.41 13.77 -1.20
N LEU A 23 7.21 13.58 -0.65
CA LEU A 23 6.33 12.48 -1.06
C LEU A 23 5.80 12.75 -2.46
N ASP A 24 5.91 11.78 -3.35
CA ASP A 24 5.45 11.91 -4.73
C ASP A 24 3.96 11.62 -4.83
N ARG A 25 3.18 12.62 -5.24
CA ARG A 25 1.73 12.53 -5.40
C ARG A 25 1.32 11.43 -6.37
N ALA A 26 1.99 11.33 -7.53
CA ALA A 26 1.67 10.33 -8.54
C ALA A 26 1.86 8.90 -7.99
N THR A 27 2.95 8.67 -7.26
CA THR A 27 3.18 7.40 -6.56
C THR A 27 2.05 7.05 -5.58
N VAL A 28 1.54 8.02 -4.82
CA VAL A 28 0.47 7.78 -3.84
C VAL A 28 -0.85 7.46 -4.54
N GLU A 29 -1.26 8.25 -5.54
CA GLU A 29 -2.50 8.06 -6.30
C GLU A 29 -2.49 6.73 -7.08
N GLU A 30 -1.35 6.37 -7.65
CA GLU A 30 -1.21 5.09 -8.34
C GLU A 30 -1.24 3.90 -7.37
N LEU A 31 -0.60 4.03 -6.20
CA LEU A 31 -0.66 3.00 -5.17
C LEU A 31 -2.07 2.83 -4.61
N GLU A 32 -2.82 3.92 -4.43
CA GLU A 32 -4.24 3.88 -4.05
C GLU A 32 -5.04 3.06 -5.07
N THR A 33 -4.89 3.36 -6.35
CA THR A 33 -5.56 2.63 -7.44
C THR A 33 -5.20 1.14 -7.44
N VAL A 34 -3.93 0.80 -7.21
CA VAL A 34 -3.47 -0.59 -7.11
C VAL A 34 -4.12 -1.30 -5.92
N ILE A 35 -4.16 -0.66 -4.75
CA ILE A 35 -4.71 -1.28 -3.55
C ILE A 35 -6.22 -1.49 -3.71
N ASP A 36 -6.95 -0.50 -4.23
CA ASP A 36 -8.38 -0.64 -4.44
C ASP A 36 -8.73 -1.74 -5.45
N SER A 37 -7.96 -1.86 -6.54
CA SER A 37 -8.24 -2.83 -7.60
C SER A 37 -7.66 -4.23 -7.39
N GLN A 38 -6.52 -4.37 -6.71
CA GLN A 38 -5.72 -5.60 -6.68
C GLN A 38 -5.40 -6.14 -5.28
N HIS A 39 -5.90 -5.54 -4.18
CA HIS A 39 -5.52 -5.96 -2.82
C HIS A 39 -5.61 -7.48 -2.58
N LYS A 40 -6.63 -8.16 -3.12
CA LYS A 40 -6.82 -9.62 -3.01
C LYS A 40 -5.74 -10.46 -3.67
N GLU A 41 -5.07 -9.93 -4.69
CA GLU A 41 -4.00 -10.63 -5.41
C GLU A 41 -2.61 -10.35 -4.83
N LEU A 42 -2.46 -9.25 -4.09
CA LEU A 42 -1.16 -8.87 -3.55
C LEU A 42 -0.68 -9.90 -2.53
N PRO A 43 0.62 -10.26 -2.55
CA PRO A 43 1.17 -11.18 -1.57
C PRO A 43 1.13 -10.55 -0.17
N PHE A 44 0.91 -11.38 0.85
CA PHE A 44 0.71 -10.94 2.23
C PHE A 44 1.82 -10.02 2.73
N GLY A 45 3.09 -10.35 2.47
CA GLY A 45 4.22 -9.50 2.87
C GLY A 45 4.27 -8.14 2.16
N LEU A 46 3.70 -8.01 0.95
CA LEU A 46 3.58 -6.72 0.29
C LEU A 46 2.45 -5.88 0.91
N LEU A 47 1.31 -6.50 1.26
CA LEU A 47 0.23 -5.82 1.98
C LEU A 47 0.73 -5.25 3.31
N TRP A 48 1.43 -6.05 4.11
CA TRP A 48 2.04 -5.60 5.37
C TRP A 48 2.97 -4.41 5.17
N LYS A 49 3.87 -4.52 4.19
CA LYS A 49 4.81 -3.44 3.89
C LYS A 49 4.10 -2.17 3.42
N THR A 50 3.06 -2.29 2.61
CA THR A 50 2.25 -1.15 2.18
C THR A 50 1.54 -0.51 3.36
N MET A 51 0.93 -1.31 4.24
CA MET A 51 0.29 -0.85 5.47
C MET A 51 1.26 -0.04 6.34
N GLU A 52 2.41 -0.62 6.73
CA GLU A 52 3.42 0.03 7.56
C GLU A 52 3.93 1.35 6.95
N LEU A 53 4.21 1.35 5.64
CA LEU A 53 4.75 2.53 4.97
C LEU A 53 3.69 3.61 4.75
N SER A 54 2.43 3.24 4.54
CA SER A 54 1.32 4.19 4.44
C SER A 54 0.98 4.82 5.79
N GLU A 55 1.04 4.06 6.89
CA GLU A 55 0.87 4.57 8.24
C GLU A 55 1.95 5.60 8.59
N LYS A 56 3.21 5.25 8.34
CA LYS A 56 4.34 6.16 8.54
C LYS A 56 4.31 7.38 7.63
N ALA A 57 3.99 7.20 6.34
CA ALA A 57 3.85 8.33 5.44
C ALA A 57 2.74 9.27 5.93
N LYS A 58 1.60 8.71 6.35
CA LYS A 58 0.47 9.47 6.89
C LYS A 58 0.84 10.28 8.14
N SER A 59 1.61 9.70 9.08
CA SER A 59 2.06 10.43 10.28
C SER A 59 3.00 11.60 9.98
N ASP A 60 3.68 11.55 8.83
CA ASP A 60 4.63 12.56 8.41
C ASP A 60 3.99 13.68 7.57
N VAL A 61 2.72 13.54 7.17
CA VAL A 61 1.94 14.58 6.48
C VAL A 61 0.89 15.14 7.42
N ARG A 62 0.62 16.44 7.29
CA ARG A 62 -0.44 17.08 8.07
C ARG A 62 -1.82 16.59 7.61
N GLU A 63 -2.81 16.64 8.49
CA GLU A 63 -4.17 16.20 8.17
C GLU A 63 -4.84 17.02 7.06
N ASP A 64 -4.44 18.29 6.90
CA ASP A 64 -4.89 19.21 5.83
C ASP A 64 -4.19 18.98 4.49
N ASP A 65 -3.18 18.10 4.43
CA ASP A 65 -2.50 17.77 3.19
C ASP A 65 -3.42 16.93 2.26
N PRO A 66 -3.54 17.27 0.97
CA PRO A 66 -4.35 16.51 0.01
C PRO A 66 -3.98 15.02 -0.12
N LEU A 67 -2.75 14.63 0.23
CA LEU A 67 -2.29 13.24 0.21
C LEU A 67 -2.73 12.45 1.44
N HIS A 68 -3.07 13.12 2.56
CA HIS A 68 -3.43 12.46 3.80
C HIS A 68 -4.67 11.54 3.66
N PRO A 69 -5.77 11.94 2.98
CA PRO A 69 -6.91 11.05 2.72
C PRO A 69 -6.55 9.82 1.88
N ALA A 70 -5.66 9.94 0.89
CA ALA A 70 -5.24 8.83 0.05
C ALA A 70 -4.39 7.82 0.84
N LEU A 71 -3.42 8.31 1.64
CA LEU A 71 -2.64 7.46 2.54
C LEU A 71 -3.52 6.74 3.57
N ALA A 72 -4.54 7.43 4.10
CA ALA A 72 -5.49 6.84 5.03
C ALA A 72 -6.36 5.75 4.38
N ARG A 73 -6.69 5.85 3.09
CA ARG A 73 -7.41 4.81 2.34
C ARG A 73 -6.52 3.61 2.06
N ILE A 74 -5.30 3.83 1.56
CA ILE A 74 -4.29 2.78 1.36
C ILE A 74 -4.07 1.96 2.63
N PHE A 75 -3.89 2.64 3.77
CA PHE A 75 -3.71 2.00 5.07
C PHE A 75 -4.91 1.12 5.43
N ARG A 76 -6.13 1.69 5.38
CA ARG A 76 -7.38 1.00 5.73
C ARG A 76 -7.67 -0.22 4.87
N SER A 77 -7.47 -0.11 3.56
CA SER A 77 -7.67 -1.24 2.64
C SER A 77 -6.63 -2.34 2.87
N SER A 78 -5.37 -1.97 3.12
CA SER A 78 -4.30 -2.93 3.40
C SER A 78 -4.54 -3.70 4.71
N ILE A 79 -4.90 -2.99 5.79
CA ILE A 79 -5.16 -3.64 7.09
C ILE A 79 -6.40 -4.54 7.04
N TRP A 80 -7.48 -4.11 6.36
CA TRP A 80 -8.68 -4.92 6.21
C TRP A 80 -8.39 -6.25 5.51
N GLU A 81 -7.62 -6.21 4.43
CA GLU A 81 -7.25 -7.42 3.68
C GLU A 81 -6.33 -8.34 4.50
N ILE A 82 -5.36 -7.77 5.23
CA ILE A 82 -4.50 -8.53 6.15
C ILE A 82 -5.34 -9.25 7.22
N GLN A 83 -6.30 -8.53 7.83
CA GLN A 83 -7.16 -9.07 8.87
C GLN A 83 -8.06 -10.20 8.33
N ASN A 84 -8.66 -10.01 7.16
CA ASN A 84 -9.49 -11.04 6.54
C ASN A 84 -8.71 -12.32 6.25
N ARG A 85 -7.49 -12.20 5.71
CA ARG A 85 -6.64 -13.37 5.45
C ARG A 85 -6.21 -14.08 6.74
N SER A 86 -6.00 -13.32 7.81
CA SER A 86 -5.59 -13.86 9.11
C SER A 86 -6.71 -14.61 9.83
N ARG A 87 -7.98 -14.30 9.50
CA ARG A 87 -9.16 -14.97 10.09
C ARG A 87 -9.45 -16.35 9.48
N GLY A 88 -8.74 -16.74 8.41
CA GLY A 88 -9.02 -17.94 7.63
C GLY A 88 -10.29 -17.79 6.78
N PRO A 89 -10.54 -18.70 5.80
CA PRO A 89 -11.85 -18.75 5.16
C PRO A 89 -12.89 -19.13 6.22
N SER A 90 -13.93 -18.30 6.34
CA SER A 90 -15.14 -18.61 7.10
C SER A 90 -15.79 -19.89 6.62
#